data_AF-A0A0H4KWK6-F1
#
_entry.id   AF-A0A0H4KWK6-F1
#
_cell.length_a   1.000
_cell.length_b   1.000
_cell.length_c   1.000
_cell.angle_alpha   90.00
_cell.angle_beta   90.00
_cell.angle_gamma   90.00
#
_symmetry.space_group_name_H-M   'P 1'
#
loop_
_entity.id
_entity.type
_entity.pdbx_description
1 polymer ?
#
loop_
_entity_poly.entity_id
_entity_poly.type
_entity_poly.pdbx_seq_one_letter_code
_entity_poly.pdbx_strand_id
1 'polypeptide(L)'
;MITPEIIQKTASHLANVDPAVLQIFIDEATLEVEDLDISEGNKERLVRLYATHLASLKAENIKREKLDGLETEYHAPVASVGLEITSYGQEYQRLFDKLTEKPKSLNLMVL
;
A
#
# COMPACT_ATOMS: atom_id res chain seq x y z
N MET A 1 1.69 -5.58 -16.35
CA MET A 1 2.57 -4.43 -16.02
C MET A 1 1.74 -3.33 -15.39
N ILE A 2 2.19 -2.75 -14.27
CA ILE A 2 1.47 -1.68 -13.55
C ILE A 2 1.85 -0.31 -14.14
N THR A 3 0.86 0.57 -14.28
CA THR A 3 1.04 1.93 -14.82
C THR A 3 0.39 2.96 -13.89
N PRO A 4 0.81 4.25 -13.97
CA PRO A 4 0.18 5.32 -13.20
C PRO A 4 -1.34 5.40 -13.38
N GLU A 5 -1.84 5.19 -14.60
CA GLU A 5 -3.28 5.18 -14.90
C GLU A 5 -4.02 4.07 -14.14
N ILE A 6 -3.41 2.90 -13.97
CA ILE A 6 -3.99 1.81 -13.17
C ILE A 6 -4.11 2.23 -11.70
N ILE A 7 -3.10 2.91 -11.15
CA ILE A 7 -3.14 3.39 -9.76
C ILE A 7 -4.22 4.45 -9.57
N GLN A 8 -4.35 5.40 -10.51
CA GLN A 8 -5.43 6.40 -10.50
C GLN A 8 -6.81 5.77 -10.54
N LYS A 9 -7.00 4.69 -11.31
CA LYS A 9 -8.26 3.93 -11.37
C LYS A 9 -8.51 3.06 -10.13
N THR A 10 -7.46 2.70 -9.40
CA THR A 10 -7.54 1.86 -8.19
C THR A 10 -8.10 2.66 -7.00
N ALA A 11 -7.85 3.96 -6.95
CA ALA A 11 -8.28 4.81 -5.86
C ALA A 11 -8.70 6.21 -6.34
N SER A 12 -9.98 6.57 -6.12
CA SER A 12 -10.55 7.82 -6.65
C SER A 12 -9.87 9.09 -6.15
N HIS A 13 -9.33 9.10 -4.93
CA HIS A 13 -8.56 10.23 -4.39
C HIS A 13 -7.19 10.41 -5.05
N LEU A 14 -6.72 9.43 -5.82
CA LEU A 14 -5.47 9.52 -6.58
C LEU A 14 -5.68 9.98 -8.03
N ALA A 15 -6.93 10.15 -8.48
CA ALA A 15 -7.25 10.46 -9.88
C ALA A 15 -6.53 11.71 -10.43
N ASN A 16 -6.19 12.67 -9.57
CA ASN A 16 -5.52 13.92 -9.95
C ASN A 16 -4.03 13.97 -9.54
N VAL A 17 -3.45 12.86 -9.08
CA VAL A 17 -2.03 12.80 -8.75
C VAL A 17 -1.23 12.71 -10.04
N ASP A 18 -0.15 13.49 -10.12
CA ASP A 18 0.77 13.51 -11.26
C ASP A 18 1.27 12.09 -11.59
N PRO A 19 1.11 11.62 -12.84
CA PRO A 19 1.63 10.33 -13.28
C PRO A 19 3.11 10.11 -12.99
N ALA A 20 3.95 11.15 -13.04
CA ALA A 20 5.37 11.04 -12.73
C ALA A 20 5.61 10.72 -11.25
N VAL A 21 4.79 11.29 -10.35
CA VAL A 21 4.85 10.99 -8.91
C VAL A 21 4.35 9.56 -8.64
N LEU A 22 3.29 9.13 -9.34
CA LEU A 22 2.80 7.76 -9.21
C LEU A 22 3.81 6.73 -9.73
N GLN A 23 4.58 7.07 -10.77
CA GLN A 23 5.63 6.19 -11.27
C GLN A 23 6.69 5.92 -10.21
N ILE A 24 7.11 6.93 -9.43
CA ILE A 24 8.06 6.75 -8.33
C ILE A 24 7.55 5.69 -7.33
N PHE A 25 6.28 5.76 -6.93
CA PHE A 25 5.70 4.79 -5.99
C PHE A 25 5.52 3.40 -6.61
N ILE A 26 5.31 3.32 -7.92
CA ILE A 26 5.29 2.03 -8.64
C ILE A 26 6.68 1.42 -8.62
N ASP A 27 7.72 2.20 -8.92
CA ASP A 27 9.10 1.73 -8.97
C ASP A 27 9.55 1.24 -7.58
N GLU A 28 9.28 2.02 -6.52
CA GLU A 28 9.53 1.58 -5.13
C GLU A 28 8.80 0.28 -4.80
N ALA A 29 7.52 0.18 -5.18
CA ALA A 29 6.74 -1.01 -4.89
C ALA A 29 7.16 -2.23 -5.72
N THR A 30 7.69 -2.02 -6.92
CA THR A 30 8.27 -3.08 -7.75
C THR A 30 9.53 -3.63 -7.11
N LEU A 31 10.44 -2.77 -6.65
CA LEU A 31 11.67 -3.18 -5.96
C LEU A 31 11.35 -4.00 -4.69
N GLU A 32 10.32 -3.62 -3.93
CA GLU A 32 9.94 -4.34 -2.70
C GLU A 32 9.51 -5.79 -2.95
N VAL A 33 9.01 -6.11 -4.14
CA VAL A 33 8.43 -7.44 -4.44
C VAL A 33 9.22 -8.24 -5.48
N GLU A 34 10.26 -7.66 -6.09
CA GLU A 34 10.97 -8.27 -7.22
C GLU A 34 11.62 -9.61 -6.84
N ASP A 35 12.19 -9.67 -5.63
CA ASP A 35 12.92 -10.80 -5.09
C ASP A 35 12.02 -11.90 -4.47
N LEU A 36 10.70 -11.69 -4.46
CA LEU A 36 9.78 -12.68 -3.92
C LEU A 36 9.66 -13.89 -4.85
N ASP A 37 9.77 -15.10 -4.28
CA ASP A 37 9.54 -16.37 -4.98
C ASP A 37 8.04 -16.67 -5.13
N ILE A 38 7.36 -15.82 -5.89
CA ILE A 38 5.91 -15.89 -6.15
C ILE A 38 5.65 -15.63 -7.63
N SER A 39 4.46 -16.00 -8.11
CA SER A 39 4.11 -15.77 -9.52
C SER A 39 4.06 -14.28 -9.88
N GLU A 40 4.43 -13.95 -11.12
CA GLU A 40 4.40 -12.57 -11.64
C GLU A 40 3.03 -11.90 -11.47
N GLY A 41 1.93 -12.64 -11.68
CA GLY A 41 0.59 -12.13 -11.44
C GLY A 41 0.32 -11.74 -9.98
N ASN A 42 0.97 -12.40 -9.02
CA ASN A 42 0.90 -12.00 -7.61
C ASN A 42 1.84 -10.83 -7.29
N LYS A 43 3.03 -10.76 -7.91
CA LYS A 43 3.91 -9.58 -7.82
C LYS A 43 3.17 -8.33 -8.28
N GLU A 44 2.55 -8.35 -9.46
CA GLU A 44 1.79 -7.21 -9.97
C GLU A 44 0.66 -6.76 -9.03
N ARG A 45 -0.01 -7.71 -8.36
CA ARG A 45 -1.04 -7.40 -7.37
C ARG A 45 -0.46 -6.72 -6.13
N LEU A 46 0.67 -7.21 -5.63
CA LEU A 46 1.38 -6.61 -4.51
C LEU A 46 1.91 -5.21 -4.86
N VAL A 47 2.54 -5.04 -6.03
CA VAL A 47 2.97 -3.72 -6.54
C VAL A 47 1.80 -2.75 -6.56
N ARG A 48 0.67 -3.14 -7.16
CA ARG A 48 -0.49 -2.26 -7.25
C ARG A 48 -1.00 -1.84 -5.86
N LEU A 49 -1.10 -2.77 -4.92
CA LEU A 49 -1.60 -2.48 -3.56
C LEU A 49 -0.62 -1.57 -2.81
N TYR A 50 0.67 -1.88 -2.87
CA TYR A 50 1.69 -1.13 -2.15
C TYR A 50 1.91 0.27 -2.74
N ALA A 51 2.00 0.40 -4.07
CA ALA A 51 2.05 1.71 -4.73
C ALA A 51 0.82 2.57 -4.42
N THR A 52 -0.38 1.97 -4.39
CA THR A 52 -1.61 2.68 -4.01
C THR A 52 -1.57 3.12 -2.54
N HIS A 53 -1.03 2.29 -1.65
CA HIS A 53 -0.82 2.65 -0.25
C HIS A 53 0.11 3.85 -0.10
N LEU A 54 1.32 3.80 -0.69
CA LEU A 54 2.31 4.87 -0.64
C LEU A 54 1.77 6.19 -1.21
N ALA A 55 1.12 6.12 -2.38
CA ALA A 55 0.50 7.29 -3.00
C ALA A 55 -0.62 7.90 -2.13
N SER A 56 -1.40 7.05 -1.46
CA SER A 56 -2.47 7.49 -0.55
C SER A 56 -1.91 8.23 0.67
N LEU A 57 -0.82 7.73 1.26
CA LEU A 57 -0.14 8.41 2.36
C LEU A 57 0.35 9.80 1.95
N LYS A 58 0.98 9.91 0.78
CA LYS A 58 1.46 11.21 0.27
C LYS A 58 0.31 12.19 0.04
N ALA A 59 -0.79 11.73 -0.56
CA ALA A 59 -1.97 12.55 -0.81
C ALA A 59 -2.63 13.04 0.49
N GLU A 60 -2.70 12.20 1.52
CA GLU A 60 -3.19 12.59 2.85
C GLU A 60 -2.26 13.59 3.55
N ASN A 61 -0.95 13.38 3.48
CA ASN A 61 0.02 14.31 4.09
C ASN A 61 -0.07 15.70 3.46
N ILE A 62 -0.20 15.80 2.14
CA ILE A 62 -0.42 17.09 1.45
C ILE A 62 -1.73 17.76 1.92
N LYS A 63 -2.80 16.99 2.13
CA LYS A 63 -4.06 17.54 2.68
C LYS A 63 -3.87 18.06 4.10
N ARG A 64 -3.17 17.30 4.95
CA ARG A 64 -2.86 17.71 6.34
C ARG A 64 -2.00 18.98 6.37
N GLU A 65 -0.94 19.06 5.56
CA GLU A 65 -0.10 20.27 5.47
C GLU A 65 -0.90 21.52 5.07
N LYS A 66 -1.84 21.38 4.13
CA LYS A 66 -2.74 22.49 3.75
C LYS A 66 -3.70 22.89 4.87
N LEU A 67 -4.14 21.94 5.70
CA LEU A 67 -5.01 22.20 6.85
C LEU A 67 -4.26 22.80 8.03
N ASP A 68 -3.03 22.35 8.30
CA ASP A 68 -2.17 22.85 9.39
C ASP A 68 -1.78 24.33 9.17
N GLY A 69 -1.66 24.76 7.90
CA GLY A 69 -1.54 26.18 7.56
C GLY A 69 -2.79 27.02 7.79
N LEU A 70 -3.93 26.41 8.14
CA LEU A 70 -5.24 27.05 8.29
C LEU A 70 -5.83 26.94 9.71
N GLU A 71 -5.60 25.84 10.44
CA GLU A 71 -6.13 25.65 11.80
C GLU A 71 -5.16 24.81 12.66
N THR A 72 -4.43 25.48 13.54
CA THR A 72 -3.73 24.84 14.66
C THR A 72 -4.65 24.87 15.88
N GLU A 73 -5.36 23.78 16.19
CA GLU A 73 -5.57 23.32 17.57
C GLU A 73 -6.32 21.97 17.71
N TYR A 74 -5.71 21.08 18.49
CA TYR A 74 -6.21 19.88 19.18
C TYR A 74 -6.89 18.74 18.39
N HIS A 75 -6.20 17.60 18.29
CA HIS A 75 -6.43 16.41 19.12
C HIS A 75 -5.51 15.26 18.68
N ALA A 76 -4.92 14.54 19.64
CA ALA A 76 -4.07 13.39 19.37
C ALA A 76 -4.91 12.21 18.84
N PRO A 77 -4.68 11.72 17.60
CA PRO A 77 -5.19 10.42 17.20
C PRO A 77 -4.13 9.36 17.52
N VAL A 78 -4.58 8.18 17.96
CA VAL A 78 -3.75 6.98 17.86
C VAL A 78 -3.49 6.78 16.37
N ALA A 79 -2.35 7.29 15.89
CA ALA A 79 -2.00 7.22 14.50
C ALA A 79 -1.74 5.75 14.17
N SER A 80 -2.60 5.15 13.33
CA SER A 80 -2.21 3.93 12.63
C SER A 80 -0.84 4.18 12.00
N VAL A 81 0.09 3.23 12.12
CA VAL A 81 1.45 3.35 11.58
C VAL A 81 1.64 2.25 10.54
N GLY A 82 2.38 2.57 9.47
CA GLY A 82 2.74 1.60 8.45
C GLY A 82 1.53 1.14 7.62
N LEU A 83 1.49 -0.15 7.30
CA LEU A 83 0.52 -0.74 6.36
C LEU A 83 -0.93 -0.65 6.84
N GLU A 84 -1.15 -0.49 8.15
CA GLU A 84 -2.49 -0.38 8.73
C GLU A 84 -3.21 0.95 8.43
N ILE A 85 -2.49 1.95 7.91
CA ILE A 85 -3.03 3.29 7.65
C ILE A 85 -4.10 3.27 6.55
N THR A 86 -3.94 2.44 5.53
CA THR A 86 -4.87 2.39 4.40
C THR A 86 -5.37 0.98 4.17
N SER A 87 -6.59 0.83 3.65
CA SER A 87 -7.13 -0.47 3.25
C SER A 87 -6.24 -1.19 2.23
N TYR A 88 -5.52 -0.44 1.39
CA TYR A 88 -4.56 -0.98 0.44
C TYR A 88 -3.33 -1.59 1.12
N GLY A 89 -2.83 -0.96 2.20
CA GLY A 89 -1.72 -1.49 2.97
C GLY A 89 -2.13 -2.75 3.77
N GLN A 90 -3.34 -2.75 4.35
CA GLN A 90 -3.90 -3.93 5.02
C GLN A 90 -4.07 -5.10 4.05
N GLU A 91 -4.60 -4.85 2.85
CA GLU A 91 -4.73 -5.89 1.83
C GLU A 91 -3.39 -6.33 1.24
N TYR A 92 -2.41 -5.44 1.15
CA TYR A 92 -1.03 -5.79 0.83
C TYR A 92 -0.47 -6.77 1.86
N GLN A 93 -0.55 -6.44 3.15
CA GLN A 93 -0.08 -7.29 4.25
C GLN A 93 -0.77 -8.66 4.21
N ARG A 94 -2.11 -8.68 4.13
CA ARG A 94 -2.90 -9.91 4.05
C ARG A 94 -2.50 -10.80 2.86
N LEU A 95 -2.23 -10.20 1.71
CA LEU A 95 -1.83 -10.94 0.52
C LEU A 95 -0.37 -11.41 0.61
N PHE A 96 0.53 -10.55 1.09
CA PHE A 96 1.93 -10.86 1.32
C PHE A 96 2.05 -12.08 2.24
N ASP A 97 1.44 -12.03 3.43
CA ASP A 97 1.46 -13.14 4.40
C ASP A 97 0.93 -14.43 3.79
N LYS A 98 -0.19 -14.36 3.06
CA LYS A 98 -0.77 -15.53 2.40
C LYS A 98 0.18 -16.17 1.37
N LEU A 99 1.02 -15.38 0.72
CA LEU A 99 1.91 -15.85 -0.35
C LEU A 99 3.28 -16.27 0.17
N THR A 100 3.73 -15.71 1.30
CA THR A 100 5.05 -15.98 1.88
C THR A 100 5.01 -16.91 3.10
N GLU A 101 3.85 -17.12 3.73
CA GLU A 101 3.71 -18.12 4.79
C GLU A 101 4.04 -19.52 4.24
N LYS A 102 5.08 -20.14 4.81
CA LYS A 102 5.31 -21.58 4.64
C LYS A 102 4.12 -22.35 5.21
N PRO A 103 3.71 -23.49 4.63
CA PRO A 103 2.62 -24.29 5.18
C PRO A 103 2.90 -24.60 6.64
N LYS A 104 2.05 -24.08 7.55
CA LYS A 104 2.10 -24.43 8.96
C LYS A 104 1.87 -25.94 9.03
N SER A 105 2.88 -26.69 9.47
CA SER A 105 2.72 -28.10 9.82
C SER A 105 1.63 -28.17 10.88
N LEU A 106 0.42 -28.57 10.49
CA LEU A 106 -0.66 -28.86 11.41
C LEU A 106 -0.22 -30.06 12.26
N ASN A 107 0.30 -29.79 13.45
CA ASN A 107 0.41 -30.80 14.51
C ASN A 107 -1.01 -31.12 14.98
N LEU A 108 -1.68 -31.99 14.23
CA LEU A 108 -2.90 -32.67 14.66
C LEU A 108 -2.50 -33.74 15.67
N MET A 109 -2.27 -33.33 16.93
CA MET A 109 -2.23 -34.26 18.04
C MET A 109 -3.68 -34.60 18.39
N VAL A 110 -4.14 -35.78 17.95
CA VAL A 110 -5.40 -36.36 18.40
C VAL A 110 -5.12 -37.04 19.74
N LEU A 111 -5.78 -36.56 20.80
CA LEU A 111 -5.84 -37.18 22.13
C LEU A 111 -6.93 -38.25 22.17
#